data_AF-A0A0M8XHT9-F1
#
_entry.id   AF-A0A0M8XHT9-F1
#
_cell.length_a   1.000
_cell.length_b   1.000
_cell.length_c   1.000
_cell.angle_alpha   90.00
_cell.angle_beta   90.00
_cell.angle_gamma   90.00
#
_symmetry.space_group_name_H-M   'P 1'
#
loop_
_entity.id
_entity.type
_entity.pdbx_description
1 polymer ?
#
loop_
_entity_poly.entity_id
_entity_poly.type
_entity_poly.pdbx_seq_one_letter_code
_entity_poly.pdbx_strand_id
1 'polypeptide(L)'
;MWIDWSLDGVGSAGEEVEDVAAAVRAVEISVERARRAFETDSQWRTLRRAADRMQARMLDEGRKALARGEGWGTTIEGVHVRLEPRE
;
A
#
# COMPACT_ATOMS: atom_id res chain seq x y z
N MET A 1 4.05 -12.05 -7.18
CA MET A 1 3.26 -11.82 -5.94
C MET A 1 2.17 -10.83 -6.30
N TRP A 2 0.95 -11.03 -5.82
CA TRP A 2 -0.13 -10.08 -6.09
C TRP A 2 -0.22 -9.05 -4.96
N ILE A 3 -0.51 -7.80 -5.30
CA ILE A 3 -0.87 -6.74 -4.35
C ILE A 3 -2.21 -6.11 -4.74
N ASP A 4 -3.07 -5.90 -3.75
CA ASP A 4 -4.25 -5.04 -3.79
C ASP A 4 -4.08 -3.89 -2.78
N TRP A 5 -4.53 -2.70 -3.12
CA TRP A 5 -4.58 -1.59 -2.18
C TRP A 5 -5.75 -0.64 -2.45
N SER A 6 -6.20 0.03 -1.40
CA SER A 6 -7.19 1.11 -1.51
C SER A 6 -6.79 2.32 -0.67
N LEU A 7 -7.13 3.49 -1.19
CA LEU A 7 -6.91 4.80 -0.58
C LEU A 7 -8.26 5.47 -0.40
N ASP A 8 -8.63 5.77 0.85
CA ASP A 8 -9.92 6.38 1.20
C ASP A 8 -10.12 7.71 0.47
N GLY A 9 -11.28 7.87 -0.15
CA GLY A 9 -11.63 9.05 -0.94
C GLY A 9 -10.96 9.12 -2.31
N VAL A 10 -10.20 8.10 -2.71
CA VAL A 10 -9.50 8.07 -4.01
C VAL A 10 -9.92 6.86 -4.85
N GLY A 11 -9.81 5.64 -4.31
CA GLY A 11 -10.12 4.41 -5.03
C GLY A 11 -9.20 3.25 -4.68
N SER A 12 -9.32 2.16 -5.44
CA SER A 12 -8.51 0.94 -5.29
C SER A 12 -7.76 0.59 -6.58
N ALA A 13 -6.68 -0.17 -6.42
CA ALA A 13 -5.87 -0.71 -7.50
C ALA A 13 -5.24 -2.03 -7.06
N GLY A 14 -4.80 -2.81 -8.04
CA GLY A 14 -4.06 -4.04 -7.79
C GLY A 14 -3.21 -4.41 -8.99
N GLU A 15 -2.07 -5.02 -8.75
CA GLU A 15 -1.15 -5.47 -9.80
C GLU A 15 -0.27 -6.63 -9.33
N GLU A 16 0.30 -7.33 -10.30
CA GLU A 16 1.34 -8.32 -10.05
C GLU A 16 2.70 -7.64 -9.95
N VAL A 17 3.44 -7.95 -8.89
CA VAL A 17 4.78 -7.40 -8.63
C VAL A 17 5.79 -8.51 -8.29
N GLU A 18 7.06 -8.20 -8.49
CA GLU A 18 8.18 -9.12 -8.27
C GLU A 18 8.42 -9.39 -6.77
N ASP A 19 8.38 -8.34 -5.95
CA ASP A 19 8.68 -8.41 -4.52
C ASP A 19 7.95 -7.33 -3.70
N VAL A 20 8.15 -7.36 -2.38
CA VAL A 20 7.54 -6.39 -1.44
C VAL A 20 8.04 -4.97 -1.68
N ALA A 21 9.27 -4.78 -2.16
CA ALA A 21 9.78 -3.45 -2.44
C ALA A 21 9.09 -2.83 -3.67
N ALA A 22 8.81 -3.63 -4.71
CA ALA A 22 7.98 -3.24 -5.84
C ALA A 22 6.55 -2.93 -5.40
N ALA A 23 5.98 -3.73 -4.50
CA ALA A 23 4.66 -3.49 -3.92
C ALA A 23 4.59 -2.14 -3.17
N VAL A 24 5.62 -1.81 -2.38
CA VAL A 24 5.75 -0.52 -1.69
C VAL A 24 5.80 0.64 -2.68
N ARG A 25 6.58 0.52 -3.76
CA ARG A 25 6.66 1.54 -4.81
C ARG A 25 5.32 1.76 -5.51
N ALA A 26 4.55 0.70 -5.76
CA ALA A 26 3.23 0.79 -6.36
C ALA A 26 2.24 1.63 -5.52
N VAL A 27 2.22 1.38 -4.20
CA VAL A 27 1.42 2.17 -3.25
C VAL A 27 1.91 3.62 -3.20
N GLU A 28 3.23 3.85 -3.17
CA GLU A 28 3.80 5.20 -3.16
C GLU A 28 3.39 6.01 -4.40
N ILE A 29 3.53 5.44 -5.59
CA ILE A 29 3.13 6.08 -6.85
C ILE A 29 1.64 6.43 -6.83
N SER A 30 0.81 5.54 -6.29
CA SER A 30 -0.63 5.78 -6.16
C SER A 30 -0.94 6.95 -5.23
N VAL A 31 -0.26 7.05 -4.10
CA VAL A 31 -0.42 8.15 -3.14
C VAL A 31 0.04 9.50 -3.73
N GLU A 32 1.12 9.52 -4.50
CA GLU A 32 1.56 10.73 -5.20
C GLU A 32 0.57 11.15 -6.28
N ARG A 33 0.01 10.20 -7.04
CA ARG A 33 -1.04 10.49 -8.03
C ARG A 33 -2.33 10.98 -7.38
N ALA A 34 -2.68 10.41 -6.22
CA ALA A 34 -3.86 10.78 -5.45
C ALA A 34 -3.82 12.24 -4.98
N ARG A 35 -2.66 12.90 -4.95
CA ARG A 35 -2.54 14.32 -4.60
C ARG A 35 -3.52 15.22 -5.38
N ARG A 36 -3.76 14.90 -6.65
CA ARG A 36 -4.68 15.67 -7.52
C ARG A 36 -6.16 15.46 -7.19
N ALA A 37 -6.50 14.42 -6.43
CA ALA A 37 -7.87 14.09 -6.05
C ALA A 37 -8.32 14.80 -4.76
N PHE A 38 -7.41 15.39 -3.99
CA PHE A 38 -7.74 16.10 -2.76
C PHE A 38 -7.97 17.59 -3.00
N GLU A 39 -9.03 18.12 -2.40
CA GLU A 39 -9.35 19.55 -2.41
C GLU A 39 -8.35 20.37 -1.59
N THR A 40 -7.73 19.75 -0.57
CA THR A 40 -6.79 20.41 0.33
C THR A 40 -5.49 19.63 0.50
N ASP A 41 -4.39 20.37 0.65
CA ASP A 41 -3.06 19.80 0.85
C ASP A 41 -2.90 19.09 2.22
N SER A 42 -3.74 19.43 3.22
CA SER A 42 -3.73 18.76 4.53
C SER A 42 -4.27 17.33 4.45
N GLN A 43 -5.34 17.08 3.68
CA GLN A 43 -5.88 15.73 3.48
C GLN A 43 -4.85 14.82 2.81
N TRP A 44 -4.21 15.31 1.74
CA TRP A 44 -3.14 14.56 1.08
C TRP A 44 -1.96 14.28 2.01
N ARG A 45 -1.52 15.26 2.82
CA ARG A 45 -0.43 15.05 3.79
C ARG A 45 -0.78 14.01 4.85
N THR A 46 -2.03 13.93 5.29
CA THR A 46 -2.48 12.87 6.21
C THR A 46 -2.37 11.50 5.54
N LEU A 47 -2.91 11.35 4.32
CA LEU A 47 -2.79 10.11 3.55
C LEU A 47 -1.32 9.71 3.34
N ARG A 48 -0.46 10.67 2.97
CA ARG A 48 0.98 10.43 2.77
C ARG A 48 1.65 9.87 4.04
N ARG A 49 1.36 10.45 5.20
CA ARG A 49 1.88 9.94 6.49
C ARG A 49 1.35 8.57 6.86
N ALA A 50 0.10 8.26 6.52
CA ALA A 50 -0.46 6.92 6.67
C ALA A 50 0.25 5.92 5.74
N ALA A 51 0.49 6.31 4.48
CA ALA A 51 1.22 5.51 3.51
C ALA A 51 2.66 5.24 3.95
N ASP A 52 3.40 6.23 4.46
CA ASP A 52 4.78 6.02 4.94
C ASP A 52 4.82 4.96 6.07
N ARG A 53 3.84 4.98 6.98
CA ARG A 53 3.69 3.94 8.02
C ARG A 53 3.30 2.58 7.43
N MET A 54 2.43 2.56 6.42
CA MET A 54 2.05 1.35 5.70
C MET A 54 3.27 0.69 5.06
N GLN A 55 4.11 1.48 4.38
CA GLN A 55 5.34 1.00 3.73
C GLN A 55 6.28 0.34 4.74
N ALA A 56 6.48 0.96 5.91
CA ALA A 56 7.30 0.39 6.97
C ALA A 56 6.77 -0.99 7.42
N ARG A 57 5.44 -1.13 7.58
CA ARG A 57 4.82 -2.42 7.93
C ARG A 57 4.91 -3.46 6.82
N MET A 58 4.74 -3.06 5.56
CA MET A 58 4.91 -3.97 4.43
C MET A 58 6.33 -4.56 4.42
N LEU A 59 7.35 -3.72 4.57
CA LEU A 59 8.75 -4.13 4.55
C LEU A 59 9.13 -5.02 5.73
N ASP A 60 8.52 -4.82 6.90
CA ASP A 60 8.79 -5.62 8.08
C ASP A 60 7.89 -6.86 8.19
N GLU A 61 6.59 -6.65 8.38
CA GLU A 61 5.61 -7.71 8.65
C GLU A 61 5.23 -8.45 7.37
N GLY A 62 4.93 -7.71 6.30
CA GLY A 62 4.52 -8.29 5.02
C GLY A 62 5.59 -9.20 4.43
N ARG A 63 6.84 -8.73 4.44
CA ARG A 63 7.99 -9.54 4.01
C ARG A 63 8.14 -10.84 4.82
N LYS A 64 7.95 -10.79 6.13
CA LYS A 64 8.02 -11.99 6.99
C LYS A 64 6.90 -12.99 6.71
N ALA A 65 5.68 -12.51 6.49
CA ALA A 65 4.53 -13.36 6.15
C ALA A 65 4.74 -14.07 4.81
N LEU A 66 5.12 -13.31 3.77
CA LEU A 66 5.33 -13.86 2.44
C LEU A 66 6.49 -14.84 2.38
N ALA A 67 7.55 -14.63 3.18
CA ALA A 67 8.64 -15.59 3.32
C ALA A 67 8.19 -16.94 3.92
N ARG A 68 7.05 -16.97 4.65
CA ARG A 68 6.40 -18.19 5.14
C ARG A 68 5.35 -18.75 4.16
N GLY A 69 5.18 -18.13 2.99
CA GLY A 69 4.11 -18.48 2.05
C GLY A 69 2.72 -18.03 2.53
N GLU A 70 2.64 -17.07 3.45
CA GLU A 70 1.39 -16.53 3.98
C GLU A 70 1.04 -15.21 3.29
N GLY A 71 -0.25 -14.98 3.06
CA GLY A 71 -0.75 -13.65 2.71
C GLY A 71 -0.63 -12.67 3.89
N TRP A 72 -0.56 -11.39 3.60
CA TRP A 72 -0.52 -10.33 4.60
C TRP A 72 -1.44 -9.18 4.21
N GLY A 73 -2.12 -8.58 5.17
CA GLY A 73 -2.90 -7.38 4.91
C GLY A 73 -3.11 -6.54 6.14
N THR A 74 -3.22 -5.22 5.96
CA THR A 74 -3.45 -4.30 7.06
C THR A 74 -4.11 -3.01 6.57
N THR A 75 -4.64 -2.25 7.53
CA THR A 75 -5.24 -0.93 7.30
C THR A 75 -4.59 0.08 8.24
N ILE A 76 -4.19 1.24 7.70
CA ILE A 76 -3.69 2.38 8.47
C ILE A 76 -4.35 3.64 7.92
N GLU A 77 -5.20 4.28 8.74
CA GLU A 77 -5.75 5.63 8.49
C GLU A 77 -6.16 5.87 7.02
N GLY A 78 -6.99 4.99 6.48
CA GLY A 78 -7.52 5.09 5.11
C GLY A 78 -6.61 4.56 4.00
N VAL A 79 -5.50 3.91 4.34
CA VAL A 79 -4.70 3.10 3.42
C VAL A 79 -4.91 1.63 3.79
N HIS A 80 -5.45 0.84 2.88
CA HIS A 80 -5.56 -0.61 3.01
C HIS A 80 -4.66 -1.28 1.98
N VAL A 81 -3.95 -2.32 2.39
CA VAL A 81 -3.08 -3.11 1.51
C VAL A 81 -3.26 -4.59 1.81
N ARG A 82 -3.28 -5.42 0.76
CA ARG A 82 -3.20 -6.88 0.83
C ARG A 82 -2.11 -7.37 -0.12
N LEU A 83 -1.25 -8.25 0.38
CA LEU A 83 -0.20 -8.96 -0.33
C LEU A 83 -0.54 -10.45 -0.34
N GLU A 84 -0.46 -11.07 -1.51
CA GLU A 84 -0.71 -12.50 -1.68
C GLU A 84 0.51 -13.17 -2.34
N PRO A 85 1.05 -14.27 -1.77
CA PRO A 85 2.18 -14.97 -2.34
C PRO A 85 1.83 -15.51 -3.73
N ARG A 86 2.86 -15.68 -4.58
CA ARG A 86 2.67 -16.27 -5.91
C ARG A 86 2.46 -17.78 -5.72
N GLU A 87 1.39 -18.33 -6.29
CA GLU A 87 1.15 -19.79 -6.38
C GLU A 87 2.22 -20.48 -7.23
#